data_AF-A0A920UBT5-F1
#
_entry.id   AF-A0A920UBT5-F1
#
_cell.length_a   1.000
_cell.length_b   1.000
_cell.length_c   1.000
_cell.angle_alpha   90.00
_cell.angle_beta   90.00
_cell.angle_gamma   90.00
#
_symmetry.space_group_name_H-M   'P 1'
#
loop_
_entity.id
_entity.type
_entity.pdbx_description
1 polymer ?
#
loop_
_entity_poly.entity_id
_entity_poly.type
_entity_poly.pdbx_seq_one_letter_code
_entity_poly.pdbx_strand_id
1 'polypeptide(L)'
;MADLLQIIDLAESDQVQLSYTSDSGQTETAPPVEFSLPLTESESAEIRWYINDYPENTFGESSERARRVETGLKDIGILLFRVVFGSNDEARALAEKAFGTEPPLLAIVSTRPEFLGLPWELLNNGGDTYLASQLDGISRRVSSDLLESFSGKLPTDQLNVLMLLPPSSDGTGSIASEALTALESLPISAELDCLRPSTESSLRDHLSNRQAHYHLAHLDGFTIDSQGIHMEDGTGGYQAISADCWRRH
;
A
#
# COMPACT_ATOMS: atom_id res chain seq x y z
N MET A 1 16.03 -1.95 13.75
CA MET A 1 14.93 -2.05 12.77
C MET A 1 13.71 -1.51 13.47
N ALA A 2 12.86 -0.75 12.77
CA ALA A 2 11.59 -0.34 13.37
C ALA A 2 10.75 -1.58 13.71
N ASP A 3 9.95 -1.46 14.75
CA ASP A 3 9.01 -2.52 15.13
C ASP A 3 8.03 -2.80 13.98
N LEU A 4 7.76 -4.08 13.74
CA LEU A 4 6.90 -4.54 12.65
C LEU A 4 5.63 -5.17 13.21
N LEU A 5 4.50 -4.51 12.96
CA LEU A 5 3.16 -5.03 13.24
C LEU A 5 2.62 -5.66 11.95
N GLN A 6 2.09 -6.87 12.02
CA GLN A 6 1.58 -7.59 10.85
C GLN A 6 0.15 -8.06 11.08
N ILE A 7 -0.71 -7.80 10.09
CA ILE A 7 -2.03 -8.39 9.97
C ILE A 7 -1.92 -9.47 8.90
N ILE A 8 -2.00 -10.73 9.33
CA ILE A 8 -1.74 -11.90 8.49
C ILE A 8 -3.06 -12.58 8.15
N ASP A 9 -3.37 -12.68 6.87
CA ASP A 9 -4.50 -13.44 6.34
C ASP A 9 -4.18 -14.93 6.30
N LEU A 10 -4.88 -15.72 7.10
CA LEU A 10 -4.85 -17.18 7.08
C LEU A 10 -5.98 -17.68 6.18
N ALA A 11 -5.79 -17.50 4.87
CA ALA A 11 -6.83 -17.70 3.86
C ALA A 11 -7.44 -19.12 3.85
N GLU A 12 -6.66 -20.15 4.22
CA GLU A 12 -7.17 -21.54 4.25
C GLU A 12 -8.17 -21.80 5.39
N SER A 13 -8.12 -21.01 6.46
CA SER A 13 -9.00 -21.15 7.62
C SER A 13 -10.00 -20.00 7.77
N ASP A 14 -10.04 -19.06 6.81
CA ASP A 14 -10.82 -17.82 6.90
C ASP A 14 -10.59 -17.10 8.24
N GLN A 15 -9.32 -16.95 8.60
CA GLN A 15 -8.90 -16.30 9.84
C GLN A 15 -7.92 -15.16 9.56
N VAL A 16 -7.84 -14.24 10.52
CA VAL A 16 -6.79 -13.23 10.57
C VAL A 16 -5.99 -13.40 11.86
N GLN A 17 -4.69 -13.16 11.78
CA GLN A 17 -3.78 -13.22 12.92
C GLN A 17 -2.97 -11.92 13.04
N LEU A 18 -2.89 -11.39 14.26
CA LEU A 18 -2.00 -10.29 14.58
C LEU A 18 -0.64 -10.83 15.03
N SER A 19 0.42 -10.29 14.46
CA SER A 19 1.82 -10.59 14.83
C SER A 19 2.57 -9.28 15.07
N TYR A 20 3.47 -9.28 16.04
CA TYR A 20 4.35 -8.14 16.32
C TYR A 20 5.77 -8.65 16.45
N THR A 21 6.70 -8.03 15.73
CA THR A 21 8.13 -8.30 15.80
C THR A 21 8.86 -7.06 16.28
N SER A 22 9.49 -7.16 17.44
CA SER A 22 10.32 -6.10 18.02
C SER A 22 11.65 -5.93 17.27
N ASP A 23 12.32 -4.81 17.49
CA ASP A 23 13.69 -4.53 17.05
C ASP A 23 14.71 -5.65 17.37
N SER A 24 14.50 -6.38 18.46
CA SER A 24 15.32 -7.50 18.92
C SER A 24 15.13 -8.78 18.10
N GLY A 25 14.18 -8.79 17.17
CA GLY A 25 13.82 -9.94 16.33
C GLY A 25 12.91 -10.96 17.03
N GLN A 26 12.44 -10.69 18.26
CA GLN A 26 11.42 -11.50 18.90
C GLN A 26 10.06 -11.22 18.29
N THR A 27 9.38 -12.30 17.86
CA THR A 27 8.03 -12.27 17.30
C THR A 27 7.04 -12.88 18.28
N GLU A 28 5.94 -12.18 18.50
CA GLU A 28 4.79 -12.62 19.29
C GLU A 28 3.53 -12.57 18.43
N THR A 29 2.64 -13.54 18.61
CA THR A 29 1.38 -13.65 17.84
C THR A 29 0.18 -13.80 18.76
N ALA A 30 -0.92 -13.14 18.43
CA ALA A 30 -2.21 -13.42 19.03
C ALA A 30 -2.80 -14.73 18.46
N PRO A 31 -3.74 -15.39 19.17
CA PRO A 31 -4.56 -16.44 18.58
C PRO A 31 -5.30 -15.94 17.32
N PRO A 32 -5.33 -16.71 16.23
CA PRO A 32 -6.11 -16.36 15.05
C PRO A 32 -7.59 -16.27 15.35
N VAL A 33 -8.29 -15.40 14.63
CA VAL A 33 -9.73 -15.18 14.80
C VAL A 33 -10.43 -15.24 13.45
N GLU A 34 -11.68 -15.72 13.46
CA GLU A 34 -12.49 -15.79 12.25
C GLU A 34 -12.60 -14.42 11.58
N PHE A 35 -12.43 -14.40 10.27
CA PHE A 35 -12.45 -13.20 9.45
C PHE A 35 -13.29 -13.44 8.21
N SER A 36 -14.26 -12.56 7.99
CA SER A 36 -15.04 -12.50 6.75
C SER A 36 -14.82 -11.14 6.12
N LEU A 37 -14.65 -11.11 4.79
CA LEU A 37 -14.47 -9.88 4.04
C LEU A 37 -15.65 -8.93 4.31
N PRO A 38 -15.41 -7.72 4.85
CA PRO A 38 -16.49 -6.82 5.27
C PRO A 38 -17.05 -5.98 4.13
N LEU A 39 -16.72 -6.32 2.88
CA LEU A 39 -17.08 -5.56 1.68
C LEU A 39 -17.62 -6.48 0.60
N THR A 40 -18.81 -6.16 0.13
CA THR A 40 -19.40 -6.71 -1.09
C THR A 40 -18.86 -5.98 -2.33
N GLU A 41 -19.08 -6.56 -3.51
CA GLU A 41 -18.75 -5.90 -4.78
C GLU A 41 -19.52 -4.57 -4.95
N SER A 42 -20.78 -4.52 -4.48
CA SER A 42 -21.59 -3.30 -4.54
C SER A 42 -21.02 -2.19 -3.65
N GLU A 43 -20.60 -2.52 -2.43
CA GLU A 43 -19.98 -1.53 -1.53
C GLU A 43 -18.63 -1.07 -2.06
N SER A 44 -17.84 -1.99 -2.63
CA SER A 44 -16.57 -1.66 -3.30
C SER A 44 -16.78 -0.72 -4.49
N ALA A 45 -17.88 -0.89 -5.25
CA ALA A 45 -18.24 0.02 -6.34
C ALA A 45 -18.65 1.41 -5.85
N GLU A 46 -19.34 1.52 -4.71
CA GLU A 46 -19.67 2.82 -4.09
C GLU A 46 -18.41 3.57 -3.63
N ILE A 47 -17.43 2.86 -3.07
CA ILE A 47 -16.13 3.45 -2.69
C ILE A 47 -15.39 3.96 -3.93
N ARG A 48 -15.32 3.14 -5.00
CA ARG A 48 -14.71 3.54 -6.28
C ARG A 48 -15.37 4.80 -6.85
N TRP A 49 -16.71 4.86 -6.84
CA TRP A 49 -17.45 6.04 -7.28
C TRP A 49 -17.10 7.28 -6.45
N TYR A 50 -17.02 7.15 -5.12
CA TYR A 50 -16.66 8.27 -4.25
C TYR A 50 -15.25 8.81 -4.53
N ILE A 51 -14.30 7.95 -4.85
CA ILE A 51 -12.92 8.36 -5.13
C ILE A 51 -12.78 8.97 -6.53
N ASN A 52 -13.42 8.36 -7.54
CA ASN A 52 -13.16 8.69 -8.95
C ASN A 52 -14.15 9.68 -9.54
N ASP A 53 -15.43 9.58 -9.19
CA ASP A 53 -16.51 10.32 -9.87
C ASP A 53 -17.04 11.49 -9.03
N TYR A 54 -17.10 11.34 -7.70
CA TYR A 54 -17.60 12.39 -6.82
C TYR A 54 -16.82 13.72 -6.91
N PRO A 55 -15.48 13.74 -7.06
CA PRO A 55 -14.74 14.99 -7.22
C PRO A 55 -15.20 15.86 -8.40
N GLU A 56 -15.72 15.23 -9.46
CA GLU A 56 -16.22 15.92 -10.67
C GLU A 56 -17.57 16.61 -10.45
N ASN A 57 -18.37 16.14 -9.50
CA ASN A 57 -19.67 16.75 -9.17
C ASN A 57 -20.05 16.53 -7.69
N THR A 58 -19.67 17.51 -6.86
CA THR A 58 -19.79 17.45 -5.41
C THR A 58 -21.11 17.99 -4.84
N PHE A 59 -22.11 18.25 -5.69
CA PHE A 59 -23.36 18.92 -5.29
C PHE A 59 -24.60 18.02 -5.51
N GLY A 60 -25.73 18.44 -4.92
CA GLY A 60 -27.03 17.77 -5.13
C GLY A 60 -27.08 16.34 -4.60
N GLU A 61 -27.64 15.40 -5.38
CA GLU A 61 -27.76 13.99 -4.96
C GLU A 61 -26.41 13.31 -4.73
N SER A 62 -25.36 13.76 -5.42
CA SER A 62 -24.00 13.24 -5.24
C SER A 62 -23.48 13.47 -3.82
N SER A 63 -23.78 14.61 -3.18
CA SER A 63 -23.30 14.90 -1.82
C SER A 63 -23.98 14.01 -0.77
N GLU A 64 -25.26 13.69 -0.96
CA GLU A 64 -25.99 12.76 -0.11
C GLU A 64 -25.48 11.32 -0.28
N ARG A 65 -25.12 10.92 -1.51
CA ARG A 65 -24.48 9.63 -1.78
C ARG A 65 -23.09 9.56 -1.14
N ALA A 66 -22.28 10.60 -1.31
CA ALA A 66 -20.95 10.71 -0.71
C ALA A 66 -20.97 10.57 0.81
N ARG A 67 -21.90 11.25 1.50
CA ARG A 67 -22.02 11.14 2.96
C ARG A 67 -22.32 9.72 3.45
N ARG A 68 -23.09 8.95 2.67
CA ARG A 68 -23.32 7.52 2.97
C ARG A 68 -22.05 6.71 2.83
N VAL A 69 -21.27 6.95 1.78
CA VAL A 69 -19.97 6.29 1.58
C VAL A 69 -19.01 6.66 2.72
N GLU A 70 -18.88 7.93 3.08
CA GLU A 70 -18.02 8.39 4.18
C GLU A 70 -18.38 7.73 5.52
N THR A 71 -19.66 7.60 5.82
CA THR A 71 -20.14 6.90 7.02
C THR A 71 -19.74 5.41 6.96
N GLY A 72 -19.98 4.76 5.82
CA GLY A 72 -19.61 3.37 5.60
C GLY A 72 -18.10 3.12 5.73
N LEU A 73 -17.27 4.03 5.19
CA LEU A 73 -15.81 3.98 5.31
C LEU A 73 -15.37 4.05 6.79
N LYS A 74 -15.98 4.94 7.59
CA LYS A 74 -15.71 5.01 9.04
C LYS A 74 -16.09 3.71 9.74
N ASP A 75 -17.29 3.18 9.45
CA ASP A 75 -17.82 1.96 10.05
C ASP A 75 -16.97 0.72 9.70
N ILE A 76 -16.54 0.59 8.44
CA ILE A 76 -15.61 -0.46 8.01
C ILE A 76 -14.31 -0.39 8.80
N GLY A 77 -13.76 0.82 8.97
CA GLY A 77 -12.56 1.03 9.77
C GLY A 77 -12.69 0.56 11.23
N ILE A 78 -13.86 0.77 11.84
CA ILE A 78 -14.18 0.29 13.21
C ILE A 78 -14.29 -1.24 13.22
N LEU A 79 -14.96 -1.84 12.23
CA LEU A 79 -15.10 -3.29 12.12
C LEU A 79 -13.74 -3.97 11.99
N LEU A 80 -12.90 -3.49 11.05
CA LEU A 80 -11.54 -4.01 10.85
C LEU A 80 -10.70 -3.88 12.12
N PHE A 81 -10.75 -2.71 12.79
CA PHE A 81 -10.01 -2.49 14.03
C PHE A 81 -10.43 -3.48 15.12
N ARG A 82 -11.74 -3.69 15.29
CA ARG A 82 -12.28 -4.57 16.32
C ARG A 82 -11.87 -6.02 16.09
N VAL A 83 -11.90 -6.49 14.85
CA VAL A 83 -11.53 -7.87 14.52
C VAL A 83 -10.03 -8.10 14.71
N VAL A 84 -9.18 -7.13 14.33
CA VAL A 84 -7.73 -7.29 14.40
C VAL A 84 -7.18 -7.05 15.81
N PHE A 85 -7.56 -5.96 16.47
CA PHE A 85 -6.96 -5.51 17.74
C PHE A 85 -7.86 -5.74 18.95
N GLY A 86 -9.16 -5.94 18.74
CA GLY A 86 -10.15 -6.03 19.80
C GLY A 86 -10.69 -7.44 20.04
N SER A 87 -10.19 -8.46 19.35
CA SER A 87 -10.79 -9.79 19.27
C SER A 87 -10.45 -10.70 20.45
N ASN A 88 -9.28 -10.53 21.06
CA ASN A 88 -8.88 -11.19 22.31
C ASN A 88 -7.90 -10.31 23.10
N ASP A 89 -7.60 -10.71 24.34
CA ASP A 89 -6.75 -9.92 25.23
C ASP A 89 -5.28 -9.91 24.76
N GLU A 90 -4.83 -10.98 24.11
CA GLU A 90 -3.49 -11.08 23.53
C GLU A 90 -3.31 -10.08 22.36
N ALA A 91 -4.31 -9.96 21.48
CA ALA A 91 -4.29 -9.00 20.37
C ALA A 91 -4.28 -7.55 20.89
N ARG A 92 -5.04 -7.27 21.96
CA ARG A 92 -5.05 -5.95 22.61
C ARG A 92 -3.69 -5.64 23.24
N ALA A 93 -3.11 -6.60 23.96
CA ALA A 93 -1.80 -6.45 24.58
C ALA A 93 -0.68 -6.24 23.52
N LEU A 94 -0.74 -6.95 22.39
CA LEU A 94 0.21 -6.75 21.29
C LEU A 94 0.05 -5.38 20.64
N ALA A 95 -1.18 -4.89 20.46
CA ALA A 95 -1.42 -3.54 19.97
C ALA A 95 -0.85 -2.49 20.93
N GLU A 96 -1.16 -2.58 22.22
CA GLU A 96 -0.64 -1.67 23.25
C GLU A 96 0.89 -1.66 23.28
N LYS A 97 1.52 -2.84 23.13
CA LYS A 97 2.97 -2.96 23.02
C LYS A 97 3.50 -2.28 21.76
N ALA A 98 2.89 -2.55 20.60
CA ALA A 98 3.34 -2.03 19.31
C ALA A 98 3.23 -0.50 19.19
N PHE A 99 2.20 0.10 19.78
CA PHE A 99 2.00 1.55 19.77
C PHE A 99 2.60 2.27 20.98
N GLY A 100 3.25 1.56 21.91
CA GLY A 100 3.76 2.10 23.17
C GLY A 100 5.19 2.65 23.11
N THR A 101 5.95 2.36 22.05
CA THR A 101 7.37 2.72 21.90
C THR A 101 7.56 3.84 20.88
N GLU A 102 7.53 3.49 19.60
CA GLU A 102 7.60 4.35 18.43
C GLU A 102 6.48 3.92 17.47
N PRO A 103 6.05 4.78 16.52
CA PRO A 103 5.04 4.39 15.55
C PRO A 103 5.49 3.14 14.76
N PRO A 104 4.73 2.03 14.80
CA PRO A 104 5.19 0.81 14.13
C PRO A 104 4.99 0.90 12.62
N LEU A 105 5.76 0.10 11.88
CA LEU A 105 5.42 -0.21 10.49
C LEU A 105 4.32 -1.28 10.48
N LEU A 106 3.24 -1.03 9.75
CA LEU A 106 2.18 -2.02 9.54
C LEU A 106 2.40 -2.77 8.22
N ALA A 107 2.40 -4.09 8.27
CA ALA A 107 2.36 -4.93 7.08
C ALA A 107 1.04 -5.73 7.02
N ILE A 108 0.33 -5.59 5.92
CA ILE A 108 -0.81 -6.42 5.56
C ILE A 108 -0.29 -7.57 4.73
N VAL A 109 -0.44 -8.80 5.22
CA VAL A 109 0.15 -10.00 4.61
C VAL A 109 -0.96 -10.90 4.10
N SER A 110 -1.04 -11.09 2.77
CA SER A 110 -1.99 -12.01 2.15
C SER A 110 -1.61 -12.33 0.71
N THR A 111 -2.05 -13.48 0.22
CA THR A 111 -2.04 -13.83 -1.21
C THR A 111 -3.37 -13.53 -1.91
N ARG A 112 -4.41 -13.09 -1.18
CA ARG A 112 -5.75 -12.76 -1.67
C ARG A 112 -5.84 -11.27 -2.02
N PRO A 113 -6.02 -10.88 -3.29
CA PRO A 113 -6.15 -9.48 -3.69
C PRO A 113 -7.29 -8.75 -2.95
N GLU A 114 -8.41 -9.44 -2.69
CA GLU A 114 -9.58 -8.91 -2.01
C GLU A 114 -9.32 -8.58 -0.53
N PHE A 115 -8.38 -9.28 0.13
CA PHE A 115 -7.95 -8.95 1.50
C PHE A 115 -6.96 -7.77 1.50
N LEU A 116 -6.00 -7.79 0.58
CA LEU A 116 -5.03 -6.69 0.44
C LEU A 116 -5.70 -5.37 0.02
N GLY A 117 -6.78 -5.46 -0.76
CA GLY A 117 -7.56 -4.32 -1.25
C GLY A 117 -8.49 -3.70 -0.21
N LEU A 118 -8.62 -4.28 0.99
CA LEU A 118 -9.37 -3.63 2.07
C LEU A 118 -8.71 -2.30 2.48
N PRO A 119 -9.50 -1.31 2.93
CA PRO A 119 -8.99 0.01 3.29
C PRO A 119 -8.40 -0.01 4.70
N TRP A 120 -7.30 -0.75 4.90
CA TRP A 120 -6.60 -0.89 6.18
C TRP A 120 -6.14 0.46 6.76
N GLU A 121 -5.96 1.46 5.90
CA GLU A 121 -5.68 2.84 6.28
C GLU A 121 -6.79 3.46 7.16
N LEU A 122 -8.01 2.94 7.07
CA LEU A 122 -9.18 3.43 7.81
C LEU A 122 -9.35 2.79 9.19
N LEU A 123 -8.45 1.89 9.61
CA LEU A 123 -8.47 1.31 10.95
C LEU A 123 -8.62 2.42 12.00
N ASN A 124 -9.70 2.36 12.79
CA ASN A 124 -9.97 3.34 13.83
C ASN A 124 -10.75 2.70 14.98
N ASN A 125 -10.59 3.23 16.19
CA ASN A 125 -11.23 2.71 17.40
C ASN A 125 -12.55 3.44 17.74
N GLY A 126 -13.17 4.11 16.76
CA GLY A 126 -14.38 4.93 16.95
C GLY A 126 -14.12 6.37 17.39
N GLY A 127 -12.86 6.76 17.64
CA GLY A 127 -12.45 8.14 17.85
C GLY A 127 -12.41 8.98 16.57
N ASP A 128 -11.78 10.15 16.67
CA ASP A 128 -11.64 11.10 15.55
C ASP A 128 -10.34 10.92 14.74
N THR A 129 -9.52 9.93 15.11
CA THR A 129 -8.21 9.68 14.50
C THR A 129 -8.11 8.26 13.95
N TYR A 130 -7.49 8.13 12.78
CA TYR A 130 -7.17 6.84 12.15
C TYR A 130 -5.81 6.34 12.63
N LEU A 131 -5.63 5.02 12.71
CA LEU A 131 -4.33 4.44 13.04
C LEU A 131 -3.27 4.78 12.01
N ALA A 132 -3.63 5.02 10.75
CA ALA A 132 -2.69 5.44 9.71
C ALA A 132 -1.86 6.68 10.09
N SER A 133 -2.40 7.60 10.91
CA SER A 133 -1.65 8.77 11.39
C SER A 133 -0.72 8.49 12.58
N GLN A 134 -0.73 7.25 13.07
CA GLN A 134 0.05 6.75 14.21
C GLN A 134 1.00 5.62 13.79
N LEU A 135 1.17 5.41 12.48
CA LEU A 135 2.07 4.42 11.90
C LEU A 135 3.21 5.14 11.19
N ASP A 136 4.39 4.53 11.20
CA ASP A 136 5.52 4.98 10.38
C ASP A 136 5.30 4.69 8.89
N GLY A 137 4.40 3.75 8.58
CA GLY A 137 4.04 3.39 7.22
C GLY A 137 3.19 2.13 7.13
N ILE A 138 2.56 1.92 5.98
CA ILE A 138 1.76 0.73 5.67
C ILE A 138 2.36 0.06 4.42
N SER A 139 2.55 -1.25 4.49
CA SER A 139 2.99 -2.07 3.37
C SER A 139 2.03 -3.24 3.13
N ARG A 140 1.86 -3.64 1.87
CA ARG A 140 1.10 -4.83 1.47
C ARG A 140 2.09 -5.88 0.97
N ARG A 141 2.02 -7.10 1.50
CA ARG A 141 3.01 -8.17 1.27
C ARG A 141 2.32 -9.49 1.00
N VAL A 142 3.00 -10.34 0.24
CA VAL A 142 2.58 -11.71 -0.08
C VAL A 142 3.21 -12.77 0.82
N SER A 143 4.20 -12.39 1.64
CA SER A 143 4.82 -13.23 2.66
C SER A 143 4.99 -12.45 3.95
N SER A 144 4.94 -13.16 5.07
CA SER A 144 5.21 -12.63 6.41
C SER A 144 6.71 -12.50 6.69
N ASP A 145 7.57 -13.07 5.85
CA ASP A 145 9.02 -13.03 6.01
C ASP A 145 9.53 -11.60 6.17
N LEU A 146 10.54 -11.44 7.01
CA LEU A 146 11.26 -10.18 7.13
C LEU A 146 11.91 -9.87 5.77
N LEU A 147 11.71 -8.64 5.30
CA LEU A 147 12.42 -8.15 4.13
C LEU A 147 13.91 -8.09 4.47
N GLU A 148 14.76 -8.56 3.55
CA GLU A 148 16.19 -8.42 3.70
C GLU A 148 16.54 -6.93 3.83
N SER A 149 17.47 -6.63 4.74
CA SER A 149 17.96 -5.26 4.88
C SER A 149 18.71 -4.87 3.62
N PHE A 150 18.34 -3.73 3.03
CA PHE A 150 19.07 -3.18 1.90
C PHE A 150 20.52 -2.89 2.29
N SER A 151 21.47 -3.52 1.60
CA SER A 151 22.91 -3.38 1.86
C SER A 151 23.65 -2.54 0.83
N GLY A 152 22.94 -1.98 -0.16
CA GLY A 152 23.53 -1.13 -1.19
C GLY A 152 24.02 0.19 -0.61
N LYS A 153 25.02 0.79 -1.27
CA LYS A 153 25.49 2.14 -0.95
C LYS A 153 24.79 3.14 -1.87
N LEU A 154 23.69 3.69 -1.40
CA LEU A 154 23.00 4.78 -2.08
C LEU A 154 23.81 6.08 -1.99
N PRO A 155 23.69 6.99 -2.98
CA PRO A 155 24.16 8.35 -2.84
C PRO A 155 23.59 9.01 -1.56
N THR A 156 24.36 9.84 -0.89
CA THR A 156 23.94 10.47 0.39
C THR A 156 23.78 11.99 0.28
N ASP A 157 24.17 12.56 -0.85
CA ASP A 157 24.18 14.00 -1.16
C ASP A 157 23.10 14.39 -2.18
N GLN A 158 22.38 13.41 -2.73
CA GLN A 158 21.29 13.61 -3.68
C GLN A 158 20.19 12.55 -3.53
N LEU A 159 18.98 12.89 -3.98
CA LEU A 159 17.86 11.96 -4.10
C LEU A 159 17.71 11.50 -5.55
N ASN A 160 17.80 10.19 -5.77
CA ASN A 160 17.65 9.59 -7.10
C ASN A 160 16.31 8.87 -7.22
N VAL A 161 15.47 9.32 -8.14
CA VAL A 161 14.14 8.80 -8.39
C VAL A 161 14.04 8.27 -9.82
N LEU A 162 13.56 7.04 -9.94
CA LEU A 162 13.13 6.47 -11.22
C LEU A 162 11.62 6.61 -11.33
N MET A 163 11.16 7.38 -12.32
CA MET A 163 9.74 7.54 -12.61
C MET A 163 9.34 6.73 -13.82
N LEU A 164 8.31 5.91 -13.66
CA LEU A 164 7.65 5.19 -14.73
C LEU A 164 6.32 5.88 -14.98
N LEU A 165 5.96 6.01 -16.26
CA LEU A 165 4.72 6.63 -16.69
C LEU A 165 3.97 5.66 -17.61
N PRO A 166 2.63 5.58 -17.53
CA PRO A 166 1.86 4.67 -18.32
C PRO A 166 1.98 5.01 -19.81
N PRO A 167 1.71 4.00 -20.67
CA PRO A 167 1.70 4.14 -22.12
C PRO A 167 0.73 5.24 -22.62
N SER A 168 -0.40 5.43 -21.92
CA SER A 168 -1.37 6.51 -22.15
C SER A 168 -1.62 7.30 -20.87
N SER A 169 -1.76 8.63 -20.97
CA SER A 169 -2.04 9.54 -19.85
C SER A 169 -3.53 9.89 -19.67
N ASP A 170 -4.42 9.34 -20.49
CA ASP A 170 -5.84 9.72 -20.45
C ASP A 170 -6.51 9.19 -19.17
N GLY A 171 -6.91 10.12 -18.30
CA GLY A 171 -7.64 9.81 -17.07
C GLY A 171 -6.84 9.06 -16.01
N THR A 172 -5.50 9.06 -16.07
CA THR A 172 -4.66 8.21 -15.21
C THR A 172 -4.44 8.74 -13.78
N GLY A 173 -4.98 9.91 -13.44
CA GLY A 173 -4.72 10.54 -12.14
C GLY A 173 -3.23 10.79 -11.88
N SER A 174 -2.43 10.89 -12.96
CA SER A 174 -0.97 11.07 -12.90
C SER A 174 -0.61 12.32 -12.11
N ILE A 175 0.34 12.17 -11.19
CA ILE A 175 0.87 13.24 -10.35
C ILE A 175 2.31 13.62 -10.74
N ALA A 176 2.73 13.30 -11.96
CA ALA A 176 4.11 13.52 -12.41
C ALA A 176 4.55 14.99 -12.29
N SER A 177 3.65 15.94 -12.54
CA SER A 177 3.96 17.38 -12.46
C SER A 177 4.17 17.83 -11.02
N GLU A 178 3.33 17.33 -10.10
CA GLU A 178 3.40 17.57 -8.67
C GLU A 178 4.65 16.91 -8.08
N ALA A 179 4.96 15.68 -8.50
CA ALA A 179 6.17 14.97 -8.10
C ALA A 179 7.43 15.74 -8.54
N LEU A 180 7.47 16.24 -9.78
CA LEU A 180 8.57 17.07 -10.27
C LEU A 180 8.70 18.36 -9.44
N THR A 181 7.59 19.06 -9.21
CA THR A 181 7.55 20.28 -8.38
C THR A 181 8.08 20.02 -6.96
N ALA A 182 7.72 18.87 -6.37
CA ALA A 182 8.19 18.47 -5.06
C ALA A 182 9.70 18.21 -5.05
N LEU A 183 10.23 17.52 -6.08
CA LEU A 183 11.67 17.27 -6.21
C LEU A 183 12.47 18.57 -6.39
N GLU A 184 11.97 19.52 -7.18
CA GLU A 184 12.59 20.84 -7.36
C GLU A 184 12.62 21.69 -6.08
N SER A 185 11.70 21.42 -5.15
CA SER A 185 11.59 22.14 -3.88
C SER A 185 12.48 21.57 -2.77
N LEU A 186 13.19 20.46 -3.03
CA LEU A 186 14.05 19.84 -2.02
C LEU A 186 15.29 20.70 -1.72
N PRO A 187 15.77 20.70 -0.47
CA PRO A 187 17.01 21.39 -0.10
C PRO A 187 18.29 20.68 -0.58
N ILE A 188 18.14 19.50 -1.20
CA ILE A 188 19.22 18.66 -1.74
C ILE A 188 19.05 18.52 -3.26
N SER A 189 20.11 18.10 -3.95
CA SER A 189 20.00 17.80 -5.39
C SER A 189 19.10 16.57 -5.60
N ALA A 190 18.29 16.59 -6.66
CA ALA A 190 17.48 15.45 -7.07
C ALA A 190 17.79 15.07 -8.51
N GLU A 191 17.98 13.78 -8.77
CA GLU A 191 18.09 13.19 -10.10
C GLU A 191 16.78 12.44 -10.40
N LEU A 192 16.11 12.82 -11.48
CA LEU A 192 14.89 12.17 -11.94
C LEU A 192 15.16 11.54 -13.31
N ASP A 193 15.13 10.21 -13.35
CA ASP A 193 15.12 9.46 -14.60
C ASP A 193 13.69 9.04 -14.93
N CYS A 194 13.23 9.38 -16.13
CA CYS A 194 11.93 8.92 -16.63
C CYS A 194 12.13 7.73 -17.57
N LEU A 195 11.59 6.56 -17.22
CA LEU A 195 11.71 5.37 -18.03
C LEU A 195 10.69 5.39 -19.18
N ARG A 196 11.17 5.50 -20.41
CA ARG A 196 10.36 5.42 -21.63
C ARG A 196 11.08 4.59 -22.69
N PRO A 197 10.45 3.56 -23.28
CA PRO A 197 9.13 3.03 -22.92
C PRO A 197 9.14 2.37 -21.54
N SER A 198 8.05 2.47 -20.79
CA SER A 198 7.90 1.84 -19.48
C SER A 198 7.57 0.34 -19.62
N THR A 199 8.41 -0.40 -20.35
CA THR A 199 8.31 -1.87 -20.49
C THR A 199 8.98 -2.57 -19.32
N GLU A 200 8.56 -3.81 -19.03
CA GLU A 200 9.22 -4.67 -18.06
C GLU A 200 10.72 -4.86 -18.39
N SER A 201 11.05 -5.14 -19.65
CA SER A 201 12.44 -5.33 -20.09
C SER A 201 13.28 -4.08 -19.88
N SER A 202 12.76 -2.91 -20.25
CA SER A 202 13.46 -1.64 -20.06
C SER A 202 13.73 -1.37 -18.60
N LEU A 203 12.76 -1.67 -17.72
CA LEU A 203 12.94 -1.49 -16.28
C LEU A 203 13.99 -2.44 -15.70
N ARG A 204 13.96 -3.73 -16.07
CA ARG A 204 14.96 -4.71 -15.63
C ARG A 204 16.35 -4.32 -16.09
N ASP A 205 16.50 -3.94 -17.35
CA ASP A 205 17.78 -3.49 -17.91
C ASP A 205 18.26 -2.23 -17.20
N HIS A 206 17.36 -1.28 -16.92
CA HIS A 206 17.71 -0.02 -16.27
C HIS A 206 18.17 -0.22 -14.83
N LEU A 207 17.45 -1.04 -14.04
CA LEU A 207 17.80 -1.33 -12.65
C LEU A 207 19.07 -2.19 -12.54
N SER A 208 19.24 -3.19 -13.41
CA SER A 208 20.43 -4.06 -13.39
C SER A 208 21.72 -3.32 -13.74
N ASN A 209 21.65 -2.32 -14.63
CA ASN A 209 22.80 -1.47 -14.98
C ASN A 209 23.08 -0.37 -13.94
N ARG A 210 22.16 -0.11 -13.01
CA ARG A 210 22.26 0.94 -11.98
C ARG A 210 21.97 0.40 -10.57
N GLN A 211 22.69 -0.64 -10.17
CA GLN A 211 22.55 -1.22 -8.83
C GLN A 211 22.83 -0.19 -7.74
N ALA A 212 22.01 -0.20 -6.68
CA ALA A 212 22.11 0.70 -5.52
C ALA A 212 22.18 2.20 -5.87
N HIS A 213 21.49 2.61 -6.95
CA HIS A 213 21.49 4.00 -7.41
C HIS A 213 20.19 4.74 -7.07
N TYR A 214 19.03 4.12 -7.27
CA TYR A 214 17.73 4.74 -7.01
C TYR A 214 17.28 4.53 -5.57
N HIS A 215 16.81 5.61 -4.94
CA HIS A 215 16.19 5.58 -3.63
C HIS A 215 14.71 5.21 -3.72
N LEU A 216 14.07 5.57 -4.83
CA LEU A 216 12.65 5.37 -5.06
C LEU A 216 12.42 5.04 -6.55
N ALA A 217 11.63 4.00 -6.81
CA ALA A 217 10.99 3.78 -8.09
C ALA A 217 9.49 4.10 -7.93
N HIS A 218 8.99 5.06 -8.70
CA HIS A 218 7.61 5.51 -8.66
C HIS A 218 6.89 5.13 -9.94
N LEU A 219 5.82 4.35 -9.83
CA LEU A 219 4.93 3.99 -10.92
C LEU A 219 3.70 4.90 -10.82
N ASP A 220 3.63 5.91 -11.68
CA ASP A 220 2.60 6.94 -11.60
C ASP A 220 1.43 6.64 -12.55
N GLY A 221 0.22 6.44 -12.02
CA GLY A 221 -0.98 6.29 -12.86
C GLY A 221 -1.08 4.97 -13.65
N PHE A 222 -0.41 3.91 -13.21
CA PHE A 222 -0.54 2.58 -13.81
C PHE A 222 -1.87 1.93 -13.41
N THR A 223 -2.53 1.27 -14.37
CA THR A 223 -3.64 0.36 -14.07
C THR A 223 -3.10 -0.90 -13.40
N ILE A 224 -3.73 -1.28 -12.28
CA ILE A 224 -3.41 -2.51 -11.54
C ILE A 224 -4.70 -3.29 -11.36
N ASP A 225 -4.68 -4.57 -11.69
CA ASP A 225 -5.80 -5.49 -11.46
C ASP A 225 -5.31 -6.88 -11.01
N SER A 226 -6.22 -7.85 -11.01
CA SER A 226 -5.93 -9.24 -10.63
C SER A 226 -4.81 -9.93 -11.45
N GLN A 227 -4.49 -9.42 -12.64
CA GLN A 227 -3.44 -9.95 -13.52
C GLN A 227 -2.09 -9.26 -13.29
N GLY A 228 -2.06 -8.13 -12.59
CA GLY A 228 -0.86 -7.41 -12.22
C GLY A 228 -0.86 -5.95 -12.68
N ILE A 229 0.33 -5.42 -12.93
CA ILE A 229 0.54 -4.03 -13.38
C ILE A 229 0.52 -3.99 -14.90
N HIS A 230 -0.33 -3.15 -15.50
CA HIS A 230 -0.42 -3.00 -16.95
C HIS A 230 0.69 -2.10 -17.49
N MET A 231 1.73 -2.69 -18.10
CA MET A 231 2.91 -2.01 -18.61
C MET A 231 2.98 -2.03 -20.15
N GLU A 232 3.85 -1.21 -20.75
CA GLU A 232 4.11 -1.23 -22.20
C GLU A 232 4.64 -2.61 -22.65
N ASP A 233 4.17 -3.11 -23.80
CA ASP A 233 4.67 -4.34 -24.44
C ASP A 233 5.77 -4.10 -25.50
N GLY A 234 6.11 -2.83 -25.76
CA GLY A 234 7.09 -2.43 -26.77
C GLY A 234 6.56 -2.38 -28.21
N THR A 235 5.30 -2.74 -28.44
CA THR A 235 4.61 -2.68 -29.74
C THR A 235 3.56 -1.56 -29.83
N GLY A 236 3.44 -0.75 -28.77
CA GLY A 236 2.38 0.24 -28.59
C GLY A 236 1.12 -0.31 -27.91
N GLY A 237 1.17 -1.58 -27.47
CA GLY A 237 0.15 -2.22 -26.66
C GLY A 237 0.53 -2.31 -25.18
N TYR A 238 -0.26 -3.07 -24.43
CA TYR A 238 -0.17 -3.23 -22.99
C TYR A 238 -0.11 -4.71 -22.63
N GLN A 239 0.66 -5.05 -21.61
CA GLN A 239 0.70 -6.38 -21.02
C GLN A 239 0.62 -6.29 -19.49
N ALA A 240 -0.06 -7.25 -18.87
CA ALA A 240 -0.10 -7.36 -17.42
C ALA A 240 1.15 -8.09 -16.89
N ILE A 241 1.89 -7.44 -16.00
CA ILE A 241 3.09 -7.98 -15.36
C ILE A 241 2.73 -8.41 -13.93
N SER A 242 2.82 -9.72 -13.68
CA SER A 242 2.55 -10.31 -12.36
C SER A 242 3.60 -9.93 -11.32
N ALA A 243 3.18 -9.83 -10.04
CA ALA A 243 4.05 -9.61 -8.89
C ALA A 243 5.19 -10.65 -8.75
N ASP A 244 4.99 -11.89 -9.25
CA ASP A 244 6.01 -12.94 -9.17
C ASP A 244 7.24 -12.66 -10.04
N CYS A 245 7.09 -11.80 -11.05
CA CYS A 245 8.18 -11.36 -11.90
C CYS A 245 9.24 -10.57 -11.11
N TRP A 246 8.87 -9.99 -9.96
CA TRP A 246 9.71 -9.10 -9.17
C TRP A 246 10.49 -9.80 -8.04
N ARG A 247 10.16 -11.05 -7.71
CA ARG A 247 10.81 -11.78 -6.59
C ARG A 247 12.23 -12.28 -6.87
N ARG A 248 12.80 -12.04 -8.05
CA ARG A 248 14.04 -12.70 -8.51
C ARG A 248 15.24 -11.77 -8.71
N HIS A 249 15.19 -10.50 -8.32
CA HIS A 249 16.28 -9.53 -8.53
C HIS A 249 16.59 -8.83 -7.21
#